data_AF-A0A420IKR4-F1
#
_entry.id   AF-A0A420IKR4-F1
#
_cell.length_a   1.000
_cell.length_b   1.000
_cell.length_c   1.000
_cell.angle_alpha   90.00
_cell.angle_beta   90.00
_cell.angle_gamma   90.00
#
_symmetry.space_group_name_H-M   'P 1'
#
loop_
_entity.id
_entity.type
_entity.pdbx_description
1 polymer ?
#
loop_
_entity_poly.entity_id
_entity_poly.type
_entity_poly.pdbx_seq_one_letter_code
_entity_poly.pdbx_strand_id
1 'polypeptide(L)'
;SVKEWFADLYKTVGEFEIDNGKKILNVDECGARVGCPTGETVIVPIEVKELYTASPENRKSVTIIETIRGDGKKTLPPYIIAPGKKIMDNWIASELVVDEGIDCSPTGYNNNDFIMKYADHLIKYSHAGRNKPWKLLLLDGHESHRYDPFVLKLAENHIKAFWFPSHLTHIL
;
A
#
# COMPACT_ATOMS: atom_id res chain seq x y z
N SER A 1 -21.19 14.62 3.09
CA SER A 1 -20.87 14.61 4.53
C SER A 1 -20.33 13.23 4.94
N VAL A 2 -19.68 13.08 6.10
CA VAL A 2 -19.23 11.75 6.60
C VAL A 2 -20.41 10.77 6.71
N LYS A 3 -21.59 11.26 7.12
CA LYS A 3 -22.80 10.45 7.23
C LYS A 3 -23.28 9.92 5.87
N GLU A 4 -23.26 10.76 4.84
CA GLU A 4 -23.57 10.33 3.46
C GLU A 4 -22.58 9.28 2.98
N TRP A 5 -21.28 9.47 3.24
CA TRP A 5 -20.25 8.50 2.84
C TRP A 5 -20.49 7.12 3.47
N PHE A 6 -20.82 7.06 4.77
CA PHE A 6 -21.19 5.79 5.41
C PHE A 6 -22.49 5.23 4.86
N ALA A 7 -23.50 6.06 4.55
CA ALA A 7 -24.73 5.59 3.93
C ALA A 7 -24.46 4.94 2.56
N ASP A 8 -23.62 5.55 1.74
CA ASP A 8 -23.19 5.02 0.44
C ASP A 8 -22.34 3.74 0.59
N LEU A 9 -21.48 3.68 1.62
CA LEU A 9 -20.72 2.49 1.96
C LEU A 9 -21.65 1.33 2.30
N TYR A 10 -22.60 1.52 3.22
CA TYR A 10 -23.55 0.48 3.62
C TYR A 10 -24.43 0.04 2.46
N LYS A 11 -24.85 0.97 1.61
CA LYS A 11 -25.58 0.66 0.37
C LYS A 11 -24.74 -0.22 -0.55
N THR A 12 -23.48 0.14 -0.80
CA THR A 12 -22.55 -0.62 -1.64
C THR A 12 -22.29 -2.02 -1.06
N VAL A 13 -22.08 -2.12 0.26
CA VAL A 13 -21.92 -3.39 0.97
C VAL A 13 -23.12 -4.31 0.75
N GLY A 14 -24.34 -3.77 0.80
CA GLY A 14 -25.57 -4.50 0.51
C GLY A 14 -25.70 -4.92 -0.96
N GLU A 15 -25.48 -4.00 -1.90
CA GLU A 15 -25.59 -4.26 -3.34
C GLU A 15 -24.65 -5.36 -3.85
N PHE A 16 -23.45 -5.43 -3.27
CA PHE A 16 -22.42 -6.39 -3.68
C PHE A 16 -22.31 -7.61 -2.74
N GLU A 17 -23.25 -7.78 -1.80
CA GLU A 17 -23.30 -8.92 -0.87
C GLU A 17 -21.97 -9.13 -0.10
N ILE A 18 -21.42 -8.03 0.41
CA ILE A 18 -20.20 -8.00 1.21
C ILE A 18 -20.54 -8.44 2.65
N ASP A 19 -20.70 -9.73 2.83
CA ASP A 19 -21.21 -10.37 4.05
C ASP A 19 -20.19 -10.60 5.18
N ASN A 20 -18.89 -10.37 4.94
CA ASN A 20 -17.85 -10.60 5.94
C ASN A 20 -16.58 -9.79 5.72
N GLY A 21 -15.79 -9.61 6.79
CA GLY A 21 -14.57 -8.81 6.78
C GLY A 21 -13.47 -9.26 5.80
N LYS A 22 -13.44 -10.53 5.35
CA LYS A 22 -12.46 -11.00 4.34
C LYS A 22 -12.73 -10.43 2.95
N LYS A 23 -13.95 -9.96 2.72
CA LYS A 23 -14.36 -9.30 1.48
C LYS A 23 -14.09 -7.80 1.51
N ILE A 24 -13.73 -7.22 2.66
CA ILE A 24 -13.33 -5.82 2.78
C ILE A 24 -11.81 -5.77 2.76
N LEU A 25 -11.26 -5.03 1.81
CA LEU A 25 -9.84 -4.78 1.65
C LEU A 25 -9.59 -3.29 1.85
N ASN A 26 -8.53 -2.94 2.58
CA ASN A 26 -8.04 -1.57 2.67
C ASN A 26 -6.61 -1.54 2.17
N VAL A 27 -6.29 -0.58 1.30
CA VAL A 27 -4.94 -0.37 0.78
C VAL A 27 -4.42 1.00 1.20
N ASP A 28 -3.13 1.05 1.50
CA ASP A 28 -2.40 2.29 1.73
C ASP A 28 -0.96 2.17 1.22
N GLU A 29 -0.31 3.31 0.99
CA GLU A 29 1.07 3.40 0.54
C GLU A 29 1.99 3.97 1.62
N CYS A 30 3.03 3.22 1.97
CA CYS A 30 4.04 3.66 2.92
C CYS A 30 5.40 3.85 2.25
N GLY A 31 6.10 4.93 2.62
CA GLY A 31 7.47 5.20 2.20
C GLY A 31 8.48 4.80 3.26
N ALA A 32 9.35 3.85 2.96
CA ALA A 32 10.49 3.48 3.82
C ALA A 32 11.78 4.15 3.33
N ARG A 33 12.35 5.05 4.14
CA ARG A 33 13.58 5.77 3.79
C ARG A 33 14.83 5.00 4.25
N VAL A 34 15.74 4.77 3.32
CA VAL A 34 17.07 4.20 3.60
C VAL A 34 17.97 5.30 4.13
N GLY A 35 18.78 5.02 5.16
CA GLY A 35 19.81 5.95 5.64
C GLY A 35 19.28 7.12 6.49
N CYS A 36 18.07 7.00 7.05
CA CYS A 36 17.49 7.97 7.97
C CYS A 36 17.49 7.40 9.40
N PRO A 37 18.62 7.45 10.13
CA PRO A 37 18.67 6.98 11.51
C PRO A 37 17.69 7.78 12.38
N THR A 38 17.05 7.12 13.33
CA THR A 38 16.30 7.80 14.39
C THR A 38 17.25 8.50 15.34
N GLY A 39 16.77 9.52 16.08
CA GLY A 39 17.59 10.16 17.11
C GLY A 39 18.08 9.13 18.13
N GLU A 40 19.38 9.20 18.46
CA GLU A 40 20.00 8.33 19.46
C GLU A 40 20.16 9.09 20.78
N THR A 41 19.95 8.39 21.89
CA THR A 41 20.32 8.91 23.21
C THR A 41 21.72 8.45 23.54
N VAL A 42 22.62 9.40 23.79
CA VAL A 42 24.04 9.13 24.10
C VAL A 42 24.40 9.71 25.47
N ILE A 43 25.25 9.00 26.21
CA ILE A 43 25.81 9.48 27.47
C ILE A 43 27.23 9.98 27.16
N VAL A 44 27.49 11.26 27.45
CA VAL A 44 28.79 11.91 27.20
C VAL A 44 29.28 12.63 28.46
N PRO A 45 30.60 12.81 28.63
CA PRO A 45 31.17 13.67 29.66
C PRO A 45 30.67 15.12 29.56
N ILE A 46 30.61 15.84 30.67
CA ILE A 46 30.05 17.20 30.75
C ILE A 46 30.79 18.23 29.88
N GLU A 47 32.04 17.92 29.51
CA GLU A 47 32.91 18.75 28.69
C GLU A 47 32.55 18.69 27.19
N VAL A 48 31.80 17.67 26.76
CA VAL A 48 31.39 17.51 25.35
C VAL A 48 30.17 18.40 25.08
N LYS A 49 30.37 19.49 24.34
CA LYS A 49 29.32 20.46 24.01
C LYS A 49 28.57 20.15 22.72
N GLU A 50 29.21 19.43 21.80
CA GLU A 50 28.67 19.12 20.48
C GLU A 50 29.13 17.70 20.07
N LEU A 51 28.22 16.95 19.44
CA LEU A 51 28.47 15.64 18.88
C LEU A 51 27.94 15.61 17.45
N TYR A 52 28.77 15.16 16.52
CA TYR A 52 28.40 15.03 15.12
C TYR A 52 28.33 13.56 14.75
N THR A 53 27.24 13.15 14.11
CA THR A 53 27.09 11.83 13.51
C THR A 53 27.14 11.98 11.99
N ALA A 54 27.85 11.06 11.33
CA ALA A 54 27.87 11.03 9.88
C ALA A 54 26.46 10.72 9.38
N SER A 55 25.82 11.67 8.68
CA SER A 55 24.60 11.39 7.95
C SER A 55 24.96 10.57 6.72
N PRO A 56 24.28 9.44 6.45
CA PRO A 56 24.48 8.70 5.22
C PRO A 56 24.18 9.52 3.95
N GLU A 57 23.51 10.67 4.08
CA GLU A 57 22.98 11.58 3.03
C GLU A 57 22.10 10.91 1.96
N ASN A 58 21.99 9.59 1.98
CA ASN A 58 21.11 8.81 1.18
C ASN A 58 19.69 9.01 1.70
N ARG A 59 18.82 9.57 0.85
CA ARG A 59 17.39 9.76 1.13
C ARG A 59 16.51 9.00 0.15
N LYS A 60 17.01 7.89 -0.39
CA LYS A 60 16.21 7.01 -1.24
C LYS A 60 15.04 6.45 -0.43
N SER A 61 13.83 6.58 -0.97
CA SER A 61 12.62 5.99 -0.43
C SER A 61 12.25 4.76 -1.24
N VAL A 62 11.92 3.67 -0.56
CA VAL A 62 11.21 2.53 -1.12
C VAL A 62 9.73 2.75 -0.88
N THR A 63 8.90 2.55 -1.90
CA THR A 63 7.44 2.59 -1.75
C THR A 63 6.93 1.18 -1.51
N ILE A 64 6.08 1.02 -0.51
CA ILE A 64 5.44 -0.24 -0.13
C ILE A 64 3.94 -0.03 -0.20
N ILE A 65 3.25 -0.81 -1.03
CA ILE A 65 1.80 -0.85 -1.10
C ILE A 65 1.34 -2.03 -0.27
N GLU A 66 0.57 -1.76 0.78
CA GLU A 66 0.08 -2.77 1.71
C GLU A 66 -1.43 -2.93 1.58
N THR A 67 -1.91 -4.17 1.61
CA THR A 67 -3.35 -4.45 1.63
C THR A 67 -3.73 -5.30 2.82
N ILE A 68 -4.60 -4.77 3.66
CA ILE A 68 -5.13 -5.43 4.85
C ILE A 68 -6.59 -5.86 4.62
N ARG A 69 -7.00 -6.92 5.32
CA ARG A 69 -8.38 -7.42 5.30
C ARG A 69 -9.13 -6.89 6.51
N GLY A 70 -10.43 -6.61 6.34
CA GLY A 70 -11.30 -6.14 7.41
C GLY A 70 -11.55 -7.15 8.53
N ASP A 71 -11.19 -8.44 8.35
CA ASP A 71 -11.24 -9.45 9.40
C ASP A 71 -9.98 -9.49 10.28
N GLY A 72 -8.99 -8.65 10.01
CA GLY A 72 -7.75 -8.54 10.79
C GLY A 72 -6.87 -9.80 10.76
N LYS A 73 -7.15 -10.75 9.86
CA LYS A 73 -6.34 -11.97 9.70
C LYS A 73 -5.12 -11.69 8.82
N LYS A 74 -4.52 -12.76 8.27
CA LYS A 74 -3.33 -12.69 7.41
C LYS A 74 -3.48 -11.58 6.35
N THR A 75 -2.57 -10.61 6.42
CA THR A 75 -2.43 -9.54 5.43
C THR A 75 -2.01 -10.11 4.09
N LEU A 76 -2.31 -9.39 3.01
CA LEU A 76 -1.79 -9.78 1.71
C LEU A 76 -0.29 -9.48 1.68
N PRO A 77 0.51 -10.25 0.93
CA PRO A 77 1.90 -9.92 0.69
C PRO A 77 2.00 -8.49 0.14
N PRO A 78 2.94 -7.65 0.62
CA PRO A 78 3.11 -6.29 0.12
C PRO A 78 3.57 -6.27 -1.34
N TYR A 79 3.37 -5.12 -1.99
CA TYR A 79 3.96 -4.79 -3.28
C TYR A 79 4.98 -3.66 -3.11
N ILE A 80 6.25 -3.97 -3.38
CA ILE A 80 7.40 -3.13 -3.06
C ILE A 80 7.98 -2.56 -4.36
N ILE A 81 8.17 -1.24 -4.40
CA ILE A 81 8.77 -0.51 -5.51
C ILE A 81 10.04 0.16 -4.99
N ALA A 82 11.19 -0.35 -5.42
CA ALA A 82 12.49 0.19 -5.07
C ALA A 82 12.99 1.22 -6.13
N PRO A 83 13.69 2.29 -5.72
CA PRO A 83 14.28 3.23 -6.66
C PRO A 83 15.50 2.60 -7.34
N GLY A 84 15.46 2.46 -8.66
CA GLY A 84 16.56 1.89 -9.45
C GLY A 84 16.13 1.35 -10.80
N LYS A 85 17.10 0.78 -11.54
CA LYS A 85 16.87 0.12 -12.83
C LYS A 85 16.83 -1.41 -12.74
N LYS A 86 17.43 -1.97 -11.69
CA LYS A 86 17.49 -3.40 -11.43
C LYS A 86 17.71 -3.62 -9.94
N ILE A 87 17.02 -4.60 -9.38
CA ILE A 87 17.27 -5.10 -8.02
C ILE A 87 18.28 -6.24 -8.15
N MET A 88 19.33 -6.20 -7.35
CA MET A 88 20.28 -7.31 -7.26
C MET A 88 19.72 -8.34 -6.29
N ASP A 89 19.80 -9.64 -6.64
CA ASP A 89 19.21 -10.71 -5.83
C ASP A 89 19.72 -10.70 -4.38
N ASN A 90 20.98 -10.31 -4.17
CA ASN A 90 21.58 -10.19 -2.84
C ASN A 90 21.10 -8.99 -2.01
N TRP A 91 20.24 -8.12 -2.56
CA TRP A 91 19.58 -7.05 -1.80
C TRP A 91 18.25 -7.51 -1.20
N ILE A 92 17.69 -8.61 -1.71
CA ILE A 92 16.43 -9.16 -1.24
C ILE A 92 16.76 -10.06 -0.05
N ALA A 93 16.26 -9.69 1.13
CA ALA A 93 16.36 -10.51 2.31
C ALA A 93 15.66 -11.86 2.06
N SER A 94 16.21 -12.96 2.58
CA SER A 94 15.66 -14.31 2.44
C SER A 94 14.19 -14.44 2.89
N GLU A 95 13.76 -13.53 3.75
CA GLU A 95 12.44 -13.39 4.32
C GLU A 95 11.39 -12.84 3.33
N LEU A 96 11.80 -12.20 2.23
CA LEU A 96 10.92 -11.54 1.24
C LEU A 96 10.75 -12.33 -0.07
N VAL A 97 11.18 -13.59 -0.12
CA VAL A 97 11.33 -14.35 -1.39
C VAL A 97 10.10 -15.21 -1.71
N VAL A 98 9.03 -15.13 -0.93
CA VAL A 98 7.93 -16.11 -1.06
C VAL A 98 6.79 -15.58 -1.91
N ASP A 99 6.17 -14.48 -1.50
CA ASP A 99 4.91 -14.03 -2.10
C ASP A 99 4.87 -12.53 -2.43
N GLU A 100 5.85 -11.76 -1.95
CA GLU A 100 5.98 -10.32 -2.15
C GLU A 100 6.16 -9.96 -3.63
N GLY A 101 5.48 -8.90 -4.07
CA GLY A 101 5.76 -8.30 -5.37
C GLY A 101 6.92 -7.34 -5.20
N ILE A 102 8.01 -7.50 -5.96
CA ILE A 102 9.16 -6.59 -5.87
C ILE A 102 9.53 -6.11 -7.26
N ASP A 103 9.56 -4.79 -7.42
CA ASP A 103 9.79 -4.13 -8.70
C ASP A 103 10.68 -2.89 -8.53
N CYS A 104 11.25 -2.38 -9.62
CA CYS A 104 12.06 -1.17 -9.57
C CYS A 104 11.60 -0.09 -10.54
N SER A 105 11.59 1.15 -10.06
CA SER A 105 11.29 2.35 -10.84
C SER A 105 12.52 3.27 -10.88
N PRO A 106 12.96 3.78 -12.04
CA PRO A 106 14.04 4.75 -12.12
C PRO A 106 13.77 6.01 -11.30
N THR A 107 12.50 6.39 -11.15
CA THR A 107 12.07 7.57 -10.38
C THR A 107 11.67 7.24 -8.94
N GLY A 108 11.45 5.96 -8.61
CA GLY A 108 10.93 5.54 -7.30
C GLY A 108 9.45 5.85 -7.08
N TYR A 109 8.75 6.41 -8.07
CA TYR A 109 7.32 6.72 -7.97
C TYR A 109 6.45 5.71 -8.73
N ASN A 110 5.23 5.53 -8.22
CA ASN A 110 4.15 4.77 -8.83
C ASN A 110 3.71 5.48 -10.13
N ASN A 111 3.91 4.84 -11.27
CA ASN A 111 3.35 5.24 -12.55
C ASN A 111 2.15 4.33 -12.87
N ASN A 112 1.42 4.61 -13.95
CA ASN A 112 0.25 3.79 -14.33
C ASN A 112 0.60 2.31 -14.57
N ASP A 113 1.86 1.96 -14.82
CA ASP A 113 2.28 0.56 -14.99
C ASP A 113 2.35 -0.16 -13.64
N PHE A 114 2.89 0.50 -12.60
CA PHE A 114 3.02 -0.10 -11.27
C PHE A 114 1.67 -0.34 -10.61
N ILE A 115 0.70 0.58 -10.75
CA ILE A 115 -0.65 0.37 -10.22
C ILE A 115 -1.36 -0.81 -10.93
N MET A 116 -1.07 -1.04 -12.22
CA MET A 116 -1.62 -2.17 -12.96
C MET A 116 -0.99 -3.52 -12.57
N LYS A 117 0.32 -3.53 -12.29
CA LYS A 117 1.00 -4.72 -11.74
C LYS A 117 0.56 -5.01 -10.30
N TYR A 118 0.38 -3.97 -9.49
CA TYR A 118 -0.24 -4.09 -8.17
C TYR A 118 -1.67 -4.66 -8.28
N ALA A 119 -2.46 -4.28 -9.29
CA ALA A 119 -3.78 -4.89 -9.50
C ALA A 119 -3.70 -6.40 -9.73
N ASP A 120 -2.74 -6.88 -10.54
CA ASP A 120 -2.52 -8.32 -10.74
C ASP A 120 -2.14 -9.02 -9.43
N HIS A 121 -1.23 -8.41 -8.67
CA HIS A 121 -0.82 -8.89 -7.35
C HIS A 121 -2.00 -8.97 -6.38
N LEU A 122 -2.79 -7.91 -6.30
CA LEU A 122 -3.99 -7.83 -5.47
C LEU A 122 -5.00 -8.91 -5.85
N ILE A 123 -5.29 -9.09 -7.14
CA ILE A 123 -6.24 -10.12 -7.62
C ILE A 123 -5.76 -11.52 -7.20
N LYS A 124 -4.48 -11.82 -7.42
CA LYS A 124 -3.86 -13.11 -7.06
C LYS A 124 -4.00 -13.40 -5.57
N TYR A 125 -3.56 -12.49 -4.70
CA TYR A 125 -3.45 -12.74 -3.25
C TYR A 125 -4.71 -12.43 -2.44
N SER A 126 -5.65 -11.66 -3.01
CA SER A 126 -7.00 -11.57 -2.45
C SER A 126 -7.87 -12.77 -2.84
N HIS A 127 -7.43 -13.59 -3.80
CA HIS A 127 -8.24 -14.63 -4.45
C HIS A 127 -9.52 -14.09 -5.08
N ALA A 128 -9.42 -12.92 -5.71
CA ALA A 128 -10.48 -12.34 -6.52
C ALA A 128 -10.54 -13.00 -7.91
N GLY A 129 -11.57 -12.67 -8.68
CA GLY A 129 -11.74 -13.17 -10.03
C GLY A 129 -13.20 -13.16 -10.48
N ARG A 130 -13.41 -13.19 -11.80
CA ARG A 130 -14.72 -13.04 -12.46
C ARG A 130 -15.82 -14.03 -12.02
N ASN A 131 -15.46 -15.14 -11.39
CA ASN A 131 -16.40 -16.17 -10.90
C ASN A 131 -16.36 -16.32 -9.37
N LYS A 132 -15.84 -15.33 -8.64
CA LYS A 132 -15.73 -15.33 -7.18
C LYS A 132 -16.70 -14.31 -6.57
N PRO A 133 -17.05 -14.43 -5.27
CA PRO A 133 -17.83 -13.39 -4.59
C PRO A 133 -17.14 -12.02 -4.67
N TRP A 134 -17.94 -10.96 -4.72
CA TRP A 134 -17.43 -9.60 -4.74
C TRP A 134 -16.63 -9.26 -3.48
N LYS A 135 -15.65 -8.39 -3.68
CA LYS A 135 -14.85 -7.75 -2.63
C LYS A 135 -14.99 -6.24 -2.75
N LEU A 136 -14.93 -5.54 -1.64
CA LEU A 136 -14.84 -4.10 -1.56
C LEU A 136 -13.38 -3.71 -1.30
N LEU A 137 -12.82 -2.81 -2.12
CA LEU A 137 -11.49 -2.24 -1.91
C LEU A 137 -11.63 -0.76 -1.55
N LEU A 138 -11.22 -0.42 -0.34
CA LEU A 138 -11.13 0.95 0.15
C LEU A 138 -9.82 1.59 -0.33
N LEU A 139 -9.92 2.74 -0.98
CA LEU A 139 -8.80 3.48 -1.58
C LEU A 139 -8.79 4.91 -1.08
N ASP A 140 -7.60 5.48 -0.92
CA ASP A 140 -7.46 6.92 -0.71
C ASP A 140 -7.71 7.72 -2.00
N GLY A 141 -7.62 9.05 -1.91
CA GLY A 141 -7.87 9.97 -3.03
C GLY A 141 -6.74 10.12 -4.04
N HIS A 142 -5.68 9.31 -4.01
CA HIS A 142 -4.52 9.46 -4.90
C HIS A 142 -4.90 9.29 -6.39
N GLU A 143 -4.24 10.04 -7.28
CA GLU A 143 -4.61 10.11 -8.71
C GLU A 143 -4.51 8.75 -9.41
N SER A 144 -3.49 7.95 -9.09
CA SER A 144 -3.31 6.58 -9.63
C SER A 144 -4.49 5.66 -9.30
N HIS A 145 -5.16 5.86 -8.16
CA HIS A 145 -6.33 5.06 -7.76
C HIS A 145 -7.58 5.35 -8.60
N ARG A 146 -7.56 6.43 -9.38
CA ARG A 146 -8.63 6.80 -10.31
C ARG A 146 -8.30 6.50 -11.76
N TYR A 147 -7.19 5.82 -12.02
CA TYR A 147 -6.82 5.43 -13.38
C TYR A 147 -7.84 4.44 -13.95
N ASP A 148 -8.54 4.81 -15.04
CA ASP A 148 -9.66 4.02 -15.56
C ASP A 148 -9.31 2.53 -15.84
N PRO A 149 -8.18 2.17 -16.47
CA PRO A 149 -7.82 0.78 -16.69
C PRO A 149 -7.63 -0.02 -15.39
N PHE A 150 -7.17 0.63 -14.32
CA PHE A 150 -7.05 0.01 -13.01
C PHE A 150 -8.44 -0.30 -12.44
N VAL A 151 -9.34 0.69 -12.44
CA VAL A 151 -10.71 0.53 -11.92
C VAL A 151 -11.49 -0.53 -12.71
N LEU A 152 -11.35 -0.54 -14.04
CA LEU A 152 -11.97 -1.54 -14.91
C LEU A 152 -11.45 -2.96 -14.61
N LYS A 153 -10.14 -3.13 -14.50
CA LYS A 153 -9.52 -4.43 -14.18
C LYS A 153 -9.96 -4.97 -12.82
N LEU A 154 -10.11 -4.10 -11.81
CA LEU A 154 -10.68 -4.47 -10.53
C LEU A 154 -12.13 -4.96 -10.67
N ALA A 155 -12.97 -4.21 -11.37
CA ALA A 155 -14.37 -4.56 -11.58
C ALA A 155 -14.54 -5.89 -12.33
N GLU A 156 -13.75 -6.13 -13.38
CA GLU A 156 -13.73 -7.39 -14.14
C GLU A 156 -13.39 -8.61 -13.28
N ASN A 157 -12.67 -8.40 -12.18
CA ASN A 157 -12.26 -9.44 -11.22
C ASN A 157 -13.08 -9.41 -9.94
N HIS A 158 -14.26 -8.78 -9.95
CA HIS A 158 -15.18 -8.69 -8.82
C HIS A 158 -14.59 -7.97 -7.60
N ILE A 159 -13.80 -6.93 -7.84
CA ILE A 159 -13.34 -5.99 -6.82
C ILE A 159 -14.01 -4.64 -7.09
N LYS A 160 -14.86 -4.21 -6.16
CA LYS A 160 -15.50 -2.89 -6.18
C LYS A 160 -14.59 -1.88 -5.48
N ALA A 161 -14.01 -0.96 -6.25
CA ALA A 161 -13.30 0.20 -5.72
C ALA A 161 -14.28 1.16 -5.01
N PHE A 162 -13.87 1.67 -3.84
CA PHE A 162 -14.62 2.61 -3.03
C PHE A 162 -13.65 3.59 -2.36
N TRP A 163 -13.84 4.89 -2.57
CA TRP A 163 -12.87 5.91 -2.16
C TRP A 163 -13.23 6.51 -0.81
N PHE A 164 -12.24 6.72 0.04
CA PHE A 164 -12.37 7.56 1.23
C PHE A 164 -12.67 9.01 0.84
N PRO A 165 -13.40 9.74 1.70
CA PRO A 165 -13.63 11.15 1.47
C PRO A 165 -12.32 11.94 1.69
N SER A 166 -12.06 12.92 0.83
CA SER A 166 -10.83 13.72 0.87
C SER A 166 -10.65 14.46 2.20
N HIS A 167 -9.39 14.58 2.64
CA HIS A 167 -8.96 15.38 3.81
C HIS A 167 -9.57 14.97 5.17
N LEU A 168 -9.88 13.68 5.35
CA LEU A 168 -10.48 13.16 6.58
C LEU A 168 -9.62 12.13 7.32
N THR A 169 -8.31 12.06 7.03
CA THR A 169 -7.34 11.15 7.68
C THR A 169 -7.32 11.26 9.21
N HIS A 170 -7.74 12.39 9.79
CA HIS A 170 -7.77 12.60 11.25
C HIS A 170 -9.15 12.39 11.90
N ILE A 171 -10.19 12.09 11.11
CA ILE A 171 -11.59 12.06 11.58
C ILE A 171 -12.22 10.66 11.44
N LEU A 172 -11.71 9.85 10.51
CA LEU A 172 -12.12 8.45 10.27
C LEU A 172 -11.12 7.49 10.91
#